data_AF-A0A552IFA0-F1
#
_entry.id   AF-A0A552IFA0-F1
#
_cell.length_a   1.000
_cell.length_b   1.000
_cell.length_c   1.000
_cell.angle_alpha   90.00
_cell.angle_beta   90.00
_cell.angle_gamma   90.00
#
_symmetry.space_group_name_H-M   'P 1'
#
loop_
_entity.id
_entity.type
_entity.pdbx_description
1 polymer ?
#
loop_
_entity_poly.entity_id
_entity_poly.type
_entity_poly.pdbx_seq_one_letter_code
_entity_poly.pdbx_strand_id
1 'polypeptide(L)' 'IINTSDSDYITTGLKVASLIRLGRLTSVESSVINARLGNVSPERLIRIKNLLIHWLRK' A
#
# COMPACT_ATOMS: atom_id res chain seq x y z
N ILE A 1 2.56 5.40 6.91
CA ILE A 1 3.86 4.69 6.92
C ILE A 1 3.58 3.28 7.41
N ILE A 2 4.31 2.30 6.90
CA ILE A 2 4.33 0.91 7.36
C ILE A 2 5.64 0.76 8.13
N ASN A 3 5.55 0.67 9.46
CA ASN A 3 6.72 0.52 10.33
C ASN A 3 7.03 -0.96 10.55
N THR A 4 8.29 -1.27 10.85
CA THR A 4 8.74 -2.63 11.15
C THR A 4 8.10 -3.21 12.41
N SER A 5 7.61 -2.35 13.30
CA SER A 5 6.91 -2.71 14.54
C SER A 5 5.40 -2.93 14.36
N ASP A 6 4.84 -2.64 13.18
CA ASP A 6 3.42 -2.82 12.94
C ASP A 6 3.09 -4.32 12.91
N SER A 7 1.97 -4.74 13.51
CA SER A 7 1.57 -6.15 13.60
C SER A 7 1.35 -6.81 12.23
N ASP A 8 0.96 -6.02 11.23
CA ASP A 8 0.77 -6.47 9.84
C ASP A 8 2.02 -6.29 8.98
N TYR A 9 3.17 -5.86 9.53
CA TYR A 9 4.40 -5.65 8.75
C TYR A 9 4.89 -6.92 8.06
N ILE A 10 4.91 -8.04 8.78
CA ILE A 10 5.47 -9.32 8.31
C ILE A 10 4.75 -9.81 7.05
N THR A 11 3.43 -9.60 6.94
CA THR A 11 2.64 -10.07 5.80
C THR A 11 2.88 -9.27 4.52
N THR A 12 3.48 -8.07 4.63
CA THR A 12 3.75 -7.20 3.48
C THR A 12 4.92 -7.67 2.61
N GLY A 13 5.84 -8.47 3.17
CA GLY A 13 7.09 -8.86 2.51
C GLY A 13 8.10 -7.71 2.33
N LEU A 14 7.85 -6.53 2.90
CA LEU A 14 8.78 -5.41 2.87
C LEU A 14 10.01 -5.68 3.74
N LYS A 15 11.18 -5.24 3.26
CA LYS A 15 12.45 -5.41 3.99
C LYS A 15 12.78 -4.24 4.92
N VAL A 16 12.16 -3.09 4.68
CA VAL A 16 12.36 -1.85 5.45
C VAL A 16 11.04 -1.11 5.66
N ALA A 17 11.00 -0.26 6.68
CA ALA A 17 9.89 0.67 6.88
C ALA A 17 9.66 1.49 5.60
N SER A 18 8.40 1.57 5.17
CA SER A 18 8.04 2.06 3.84
C SER A 18 6.80 2.95 3.87
N LEU A 19 6.67 3.83 2.87
CA LEU A 19 5.54 4.74 2.72
C LEU A 19 4.80 4.49 1.41
N ILE A 20 3.48 4.31 1.50
CA ILE A 20 2.59 4.28 0.33
C ILE A 20 2.28 5.73 -0.07
N ARG A 21 2.67 6.13 -1.28
CA ARG A 21 2.54 7.49 -1.79
C ARG A 21 1.25 7.65 -2.61
N LEU A 22 0.18 8.09 -1.96
CA LEU A 22 -1.15 8.25 -2.59
C LEU A 22 -1.21 9.28 -3.72
N GLY A 23 -0.32 10.27 -3.72
CA GLY A 23 -0.22 11.24 -4.83
C GLY A 23 0.53 10.72 -6.07
N ARG A 24 0.98 9.46 -6.07
CA ARG A 24 1.68 8.83 -7.20
C ARG A 24 0.91 7.60 -7.66
N LEU A 25 -0.14 7.84 -8.45
CA LEU A 25 -0.99 6.80 -9.02
C LEU A 25 -0.68 6.67 -10.52
N THR A 26 -0.66 5.44 -11.00
CA THR A 26 -0.53 5.14 -12.43
C THR A 26 -1.37 3.92 -12.76
N SER A 27 -1.93 3.90 -13.97
CA SER A 27 -2.47 2.68 -14.56
C SER A 27 -1.33 1.91 -15.21
N VAL A 28 -1.39 0.57 -15.16
CA VAL A 28 -0.44 -0.32 -15.82
C VAL A 28 -1.20 -1.54 -16.34
N GLU A 29 -0.71 -2.13 -17.42
CA GLU A 29 -1.17 -3.45 -17.86
C GLU A 29 -0.85 -4.51 -16.80
N SER A 30 -1.75 -5.49 -16.65
CA SER A 30 -1.59 -6.55 -15.65
C SER A 30 -0.32 -7.39 -15.91
N SER A 31 0.08 -7.52 -17.17
CA SER A 31 1.29 -8.22 -17.62
C SER A 31 2.60 -7.57 -17.16
N VAL A 32 2.58 -6.32 -16.72
CA VAL A 32 3.78 -5.63 -16.20
C VAL A 32 4.14 -6.11 -14.79
N ILE A 33 3.17 -6.66 -14.05
CA ILE A 33 3.38 -7.14 -12.67
C ILE A 33 3.86 -8.61 -12.70
N ASN A 34 5.18 -8.77 -12.69
CA ASN A 34 5.83 -10.09 -12.83
C ASN A 34 6.04 -10.84 -11.50
N ALA A 35 5.77 -10.21 -10.36
CA ALA A 35 5.97 -10.82 -9.05
C ALA A 35 5.02 -10.24 -8.00
N ARG A 36 4.76 -11.03 -6.95
CA ARG A 36 4.01 -10.63 -5.77
C ARG A 36 4.94 -10.63 -4.57
N LEU A 37 4.99 -9.50 -3.85
CA LEU A 37 5.85 -9.35 -2.68
C LEU A 37 5.19 -9.88 -1.39
N GLY A 38 3.91 -9.57 -1.21
CA GLY A 38 3.14 -9.85 -0.01
C GLY A 38 1.80 -9.12 -0.06
N ASN A 39 1.14 -9.01 1.09
CA ASN A 39 -0.18 -8.40 1.21
C ASN A 39 -0.21 -7.34 2.31
N VAL A 40 -0.94 -6.25 2.08
CA VAL A 40 -1.35 -5.32 3.15
C VAL A 40 -2.60 -5.86 3.84
N SER A 41 -2.75 -5.60 5.13
CA SER A 41 -3.97 -6.03 5.84
C SER A 41 -5.24 -5.35 5.30
N PRO A 42 -6.40 -6.01 5.40
CA PRO A 42 -7.67 -5.42 5.01
C PRO A 42 -7.95 -4.06 5.68
N GLU A 43 -7.62 -3.93 6.97
CA GLU A 43 -7.84 -2.72 7.77
C GLU A 43 -6.99 -1.56 7.23
N ARG A 44 -5.73 -1.85 6.91
CA ARG A 44 -4.82 -0.86 6.32
C ARG A 44 -5.28 -0.47 4.92
N LEU A 45 -5.75 -1.40 4.12
CA LEU A 45 -6.29 -1.12 2.78
C LEU A 45 -7.51 -0.20 2.85
N ILE A 46 -8.42 -0.42 3.80
CA ILE A 46 -9.58 0.47 4.04
C ILE A 46 -9.11 1.89 4.37
N ARG A 47 -8.13 2.02 5.27
CA ARG A 47 -7.56 3.33 5.63
C ARG A 47 -6.92 4.03 4.43
N ILE A 48 -6.16 3.31 3.61
CA ILE A 48 -5.53 3.83 2.38
C ILE A 48 -6.60 4.35 1.41
N LYS A 49 -7.67 3.58 1.19
CA LYS A 49 -8.79 3.99 0.32
C LYS A 49 -9.47 5.27 0.83
N ASN A 50 -9.74 5.36 2.14
CA ASN A 50 -10.35 6.55 2.73
C ASN A 50 -9.48 7.80 2.59
N LEU A 51 -8.17 7.67 2.81
CA LEU A 51 -7.22 8.76 2.61
C LEU A 51 -7.15 9.18 1.13
N LEU A 52 -7.20 8.23 0.20
CA LEU A 52 -7.22 8.51 -1.22
C LEU A 52 -8.49 9.26 -1.64
N ILE A 53 -9.66 8.81 -1.20
CA ILE A 53 -10.94 9.48 -1.48
C ILE A 53 -10.94 10.90 -0.91
N HIS A 54 -10.44 11.08 0.31
CA HIS A 54 -10.32 12.41 0.91
C HIS A 54 -9.40 13.32 0.11
N TRP A 55 -8.27 12.80 -0.38
CA TRP A 55 -7.34 13.55 -1.22
C TRP A 55 -7.95 13.96 -2.56
N LEU A 56 -8.71 13.06 -3.22
CA LEU A 56 -9.38 13.35 -4.50
C LEU A 56 -10.55 14.36 -4.40
N ARG A 57 -11.11 14.54 -3.21
CA ARG A 57 -12.19 15.52 -2.95
C ARG A 57 -11.67 16.94 -2.69
N LYS A 58 -10.36 17.10 -2.50
CA LYS A 58 -9.71 18.40 -2.37
C LYS A 58 -9.31 18.91 -3.75
#